data_AF-A0AA41HHR6-F1
#
_entry.id   AF-A0AA41HHR6-F1
#
_cell.length_a   1.000
_cell.length_b   1.000
_cell.length_c   1.000
_cell.angle_alpha   90.00
_cell.angle_beta   90.00
_cell.angle_gamma   90.00
#
_symmetry.space_group_name_H-M   'P 1'
#
loop_
_entity.id
_entity.type
_entity.pdbx_description
1 polymer ?
#
loop_
_entity_poly.entity_id
_entity_poly.type
_entity_poly.pdbx_seq_one_letter_code
_entity_poly.pdbx_strand_id
1 'polypeptide(L)'
;MPRPPFSLTDDQARAISAGVAQLELDYPIDPQNHRPFVRAFIRLVHTATGRFYSPSVYRRLLGAYVEHRRPSTSTLAAEKAALAAETTPVELASEAAAPLAMPSALPALIADAVAEAMAQNRRVDGAATAKAAFYADRLRETELELRTERANAAQLQAALSQSRQRAVEQYSGSRI
;
A
#
# COMPACT_ATOMS: atom_id res chain seq x y z
N MET A 1 25.74 -36.68 -0.84
CA MET A 1 26.10 -35.50 -0.03
C MET A 1 24.85 -34.66 0.18
N PRO A 2 24.17 -34.74 1.33
CA PRO A 2 22.93 -34.00 1.60
C PRO A 2 23.27 -32.54 1.91
N ARG A 3 22.77 -31.62 1.09
CA ARG A 3 22.95 -30.18 1.27
C ARG A 3 22.02 -29.72 2.40
N PRO A 4 22.49 -29.00 3.44
CA PRO A 4 21.66 -28.65 4.59
C PRO A 4 20.43 -27.85 4.11
N PRO A 5 19.23 -28.17 4.62
CA PRO A 5 18.03 -27.45 4.26
C PRO A 5 18.17 -26.02 4.75
N PHE A 6 17.81 -25.08 3.88
CA PHE A 6 17.53 -23.72 4.29
C PHE A 6 16.33 -23.78 5.25
N SER A 7 16.57 -23.65 6.55
CA SER A 7 15.54 -23.67 7.58
C SER A 7 15.36 -22.25 8.09
N LEU A 8 14.27 -21.60 7.70
CA LEU A 8 13.78 -20.42 8.40
C LEU A 8 13.29 -20.85 9.78
N THR A 9 13.53 -20.03 10.80
CA THR A 9 12.81 -20.22 12.06
C THR A 9 11.34 -19.87 11.85
N ASP A 10 10.45 -20.47 12.65
CA ASP A 10 9.00 -20.25 12.51
C ASP A 10 8.64 -18.75 12.64
N ASP A 11 9.33 -18.04 13.53
CA ASP A 11 9.21 -16.57 13.67
C ASP A 11 9.61 -15.80 12.41
N GLN A 12 10.69 -16.22 11.73
CA GLN A 12 11.14 -15.61 10.48
C GLN A 12 10.15 -15.89 9.36
N ALA A 13 9.63 -17.12 9.27
CA ALA A 13 8.61 -17.48 8.29
C ALA A 13 7.33 -16.66 8.50
N ARG A 14 6.91 -16.46 9.75
CA ARG A 14 5.73 -15.65 10.10
C ARG A 14 5.91 -14.18 9.75
N ALA A 15 7.08 -13.60 10.06
CA ALA A 15 7.41 -12.23 9.70
C ALA A 15 7.45 -12.00 8.18
N ILE A 16 8.03 -12.96 7.43
CA ILE A 16 8.06 -12.92 5.96
C ILE A 16 6.65 -13.04 5.40
N SER A 17 5.82 -13.95 5.92
CA SER A 17 4.43 -14.14 5.44
C SER A 17 3.58 -12.88 5.64
N ALA A 18 3.66 -12.26 6.82
CA ALA A 18 2.94 -11.03 7.13
C ALA A 18 3.41 -9.87 6.24
N GLY A 19 4.73 -9.74 6.03
CA GLY A 19 5.27 -8.70 5.16
C GLY A 19 4.95 -8.93 3.69
N VAL A 20 4.86 -10.18 3.22
CA VAL A 20 4.46 -10.49 1.84
C VAL A 20 3.01 -10.07 1.57
N ALA A 21 2.09 -10.35 2.50
CA ALA A 21 0.70 -9.91 2.37
C ALA A 21 0.59 -8.39 2.25
N GLN A 22 1.40 -7.65 3.01
CA GLN A 22 1.48 -6.19 2.90
C GLN A 22 2.07 -5.75 1.55
N LEU A 23 3.12 -6.39 1.08
CA LEU A 23 3.76 -6.09 -0.21
C LEU A 23 2.84 -6.36 -1.41
N GLU A 24 1.94 -7.33 -1.33
CA GLU A 24 0.94 -7.59 -2.37
C GLU A 24 -0.12 -6.48 -2.45
N LEU A 25 -0.44 -5.83 -1.33
CA LEU A 25 -1.34 -4.68 -1.27
C LEU A 25 -0.66 -3.41 -1.78
N ASP A 26 0.60 -3.19 -1.37
CA ASP A 26 1.38 -1.99 -1.72
C ASP A 26 1.81 -1.99 -3.20
N TYR A 27 2.00 -3.18 -3.78
CA TYR A 27 2.41 -3.35 -5.17
C TYR A 27 1.43 -4.28 -5.91
N PRO A 28 0.37 -3.73 -6.54
CA PRO A 28 -0.55 -4.53 -7.34
C PRO A 28 0.17 -5.29 -8.46
N ILE A 29 -0.47 -6.34 -8.99
CA ILE A 29 0.12 -7.22 -9.99
C ILE A 29 0.31 -6.44 -11.30
N ASP A 30 1.50 -5.92 -11.50
CA ASP A 30 1.94 -5.31 -12.75
C ASP A 30 2.81 -6.32 -13.53
N PRO A 31 2.36 -6.82 -14.70
CA PRO A 31 3.11 -7.75 -15.53
C PRO A 31 4.33 -7.12 -16.23
N GLN A 32 4.42 -5.79 -16.30
CA GLN A 32 5.55 -5.10 -16.94
C GLN A 32 6.62 -4.67 -15.94
N ASN A 33 6.28 -4.50 -14.66
CA ASN A 33 7.21 -3.96 -13.67
C ASN A 33 7.28 -4.78 -12.37
N HIS A 34 8.03 -5.88 -12.42
CA HIS A 34 8.27 -6.75 -11.26
C HIS A 34 9.41 -6.26 -10.34
N ARG A 35 10.20 -5.27 -10.78
CA ARG A 35 11.37 -4.76 -10.04
C ARG A 35 11.06 -4.18 -8.66
N PRO A 36 10.07 -3.28 -8.47
CA PRO A 36 9.80 -2.69 -7.17
C PRO A 36 9.36 -3.74 -6.13
N PHE A 37 8.54 -4.70 -6.55
CA PHE A 37 8.14 -5.83 -5.70
C PHE A 37 9.32 -6.71 -5.29
N VAL A 38 10.18 -7.08 -6.25
CA VAL A 38 11.36 -7.91 -5.98
C VAL A 38 12.34 -7.20 -5.04
N ARG A 39 12.57 -5.90 -5.23
CA ARG A 39 13.42 -5.09 -4.35
C ARG A 39 12.86 -5.05 -2.92
N ALA A 40 11.56 -4.80 -2.78
CA ALA A 40 10.90 -4.76 -1.49
C ALA A 40 10.89 -6.14 -0.78
N PHE A 41 10.73 -7.22 -1.55
CA PHE A 41 10.81 -8.59 -1.03
C PHE A 41 12.22 -8.98 -0.55
N ILE A 42 13.27 -8.67 -1.33
CA ILE A 42 14.66 -8.93 -0.92
C ILE A 42 14.98 -8.15 0.37
N ARG A 43 14.49 -6.90 0.47
CA ARG A 43 14.63 -6.07 1.67
C ARG A 43 13.88 -6.64 2.87
N LEU A 44 12.65 -7.12 2.69
CA LEU A 44 11.85 -7.76 3.73
C LEU A 44 12.55 -9.01 4.29
N VAL A 45 13.07 -9.85 3.42
CA VAL A 45 13.83 -11.05 3.83
C VAL A 45 15.11 -10.65 4.57
N HIS A 46 15.82 -9.62 4.10
CA HIS A 46 17.01 -9.10 4.80
C HIS A 46 16.65 -8.55 6.18
N THR A 47 15.55 -7.81 6.34
CA THR A 47 15.12 -7.31 7.65
C THR A 47 14.71 -8.43 8.61
N ALA A 48 14.11 -9.50 8.12
CA ALA A 48 13.68 -10.62 8.95
C ALA A 48 14.84 -11.56 9.35
N THR A 49 15.88 -11.68 8.52
CA THR A 49 16.94 -12.68 8.70
C THR A 49 18.33 -12.09 8.96
N GLY A 50 18.52 -10.79 8.72
CA GLY A 50 19.81 -10.10 8.80
C GLY A 50 20.84 -10.56 7.77
N ARG A 51 20.44 -11.34 6.75
CA ARG A 51 21.36 -11.93 5.77
C ARG A 51 20.84 -11.79 4.35
N PHE A 52 21.76 -11.58 3.40
CA PHE A 52 21.46 -11.67 1.97
C PHE A 52 21.69 -13.10 1.48
N TYR A 53 20.70 -13.68 0.82
CA TYR A 53 20.77 -15.05 0.30
C TYR A 53 21.16 -15.08 -1.19
N SER A 54 21.36 -16.28 -1.73
CA SER A 54 21.57 -16.45 -3.17
C SER A 54 20.25 -16.24 -3.95
N PRO A 55 20.31 -15.81 -5.23
CA PRO A 55 19.12 -15.66 -6.07
C PRO A 55 18.27 -16.93 -6.19
N SER A 56 18.88 -18.11 -6.07
CA SER A 56 18.18 -19.40 -6.06
C SER A 56 17.34 -19.65 -4.81
N VAL A 57 17.76 -19.12 -3.66
CA VAL A 57 16.98 -19.16 -2.40
C VAL A 57 15.81 -18.17 -2.49
N TYR A 58 16.04 -16.96 -2.99
CA TYR A 58 14.95 -16.00 -3.22
C TYR A 58 13.91 -16.53 -4.21
N ARG A 59 14.32 -17.21 -5.28
CA ARG A 59 13.39 -17.86 -6.21
C ARG A 59 12.55 -18.95 -5.55
N ARG A 60 13.14 -19.73 -4.64
CA ARG A 60 12.43 -20.76 -3.88
C ARG A 60 11.45 -20.15 -2.89
N LEU A 61 11.83 -19.05 -2.22
CA LEU A 61 10.95 -18.31 -1.32
C LEU A 61 9.78 -17.66 -2.07
N LEU A 62 10.06 -17.02 -3.21
CA LEU A 62 9.00 -16.48 -4.07
C LEU A 62 8.06 -17.58 -4.55
N GLY A 63 8.58 -18.74 -4.93
CA GLY A 63 7.74 -19.89 -5.29
C GLY A 63 6.92 -20.47 -4.14
N ALA A 64 7.32 -20.27 -2.89
CA ALA A 64 6.60 -20.78 -1.72
C ALA A 64 5.53 -19.80 -1.19
N TYR A 65 5.74 -18.50 -1.37
CA TYR A 65 4.86 -17.45 -0.80
C TYR A 65 4.07 -16.67 -1.84
N VAL A 66 4.48 -16.67 -3.12
CA VAL A 66 3.91 -15.83 -4.18
C VAL A 66 3.95 -16.60 -5.50
N GLU A 67 3.11 -17.64 -5.61
CA GLU A 67 3.13 -18.59 -6.74
C GLU A 67 2.78 -17.92 -8.09
N HIS A 68 2.05 -16.80 -8.05
CA HIS A 68 1.56 -16.07 -9.22
C HIS A 68 2.57 -15.08 -9.83
N ARG A 69 3.74 -14.85 -9.22
CA ARG A 69 4.77 -13.95 -9.76
C ARG A 69 6.06 -14.72 -10.04
N ARG A 70 6.45 -14.79 -11.31
CA ARG A 70 7.69 -15.47 -11.77
C ARG A 70 8.71 -14.46 -12.35
N PRO A 71 9.34 -13.62 -11.52
CA PRO A 71 10.41 -12.75 -12.00
C PRO A 71 11.60 -13.58 -12.47
N SER A 72 12.25 -13.13 -13.55
CA SER A 72 13.43 -13.79 -14.11
C SER A 72 14.61 -13.77 -13.12
N THR A 73 15.43 -14.81 -13.13
CA THR A 73 16.62 -14.94 -12.27
C THR A 73 17.63 -13.81 -12.45
N SER A 74 17.68 -13.21 -13.64
CA SER A 74 18.49 -12.01 -13.95
C SER A 74 17.99 -10.77 -13.20
N THR A 75 16.68 -10.58 -13.08
CA THR A 75 16.06 -9.48 -12.34
C THR A 75 16.34 -9.59 -10.85
N LEU A 76 16.26 -10.81 -10.29
CA LEU A 76 16.61 -11.08 -8.90
C LEU A 76 18.10 -10.81 -8.60
N ALA A 77 18.99 -11.18 -9.53
CA ALA A 77 20.43 -10.95 -9.38
C ALA A 77 20.79 -9.45 -9.47
N ALA A 78 20.16 -8.71 -10.39
CA ALA A 78 20.36 -7.28 -10.57
C ALA A 78 19.88 -6.48 -9.34
N GLU A 79 18.68 -6.77 -8.82
CA GLU A 79 18.14 -6.07 -7.65
C GLU A 79 18.90 -6.44 -6.36
N LYS A 80 19.34 -7.71 -6.21
CA LYS A 80 20.24 -8.08 -5.12
C LYS A 80 21.56 -7.29 -5.20
N ALA A 81 22.16 -7.20 -6.38
CA ALA A 81 23.41 -6.47 -6.57
C ALA A 81 23.25 -4.98 -6.26
N ALA A 82 22.14 -4.36 -6.69
CA ALA A 82 21.81 -2.98 -6.37
C ALA A 82 21.62 -2.76 -4.86
N LEU A 83 20.86 -3.64 -4.18
CA LEU A 83 20.66 -3.56 -2.73
C LEU A 83 21.94 -3.86 -1.94
N ALA A 84 22.77 -4.80 -2.39
CA ALA A 84 24.05 -5.09 -1.76
C ALA A 84 25.02 -3.91 -1.88
N ALA A 85 25.05 -3.23 -3.04
CA ALA A 85 25.83 -2.03 -3.27
C ALA A 85 25.36 -0.84 -2.41
N GLU A 86 24.05 -0.71 -2.16
CA GLU A 86 23.49 0.28 -1.22
C GLU A 86 23.77 -0.06 0.26
N THR A 87 23.98 -1.34 0.59
CA THR A 87 24.19 -1.80 1.97
C THR A 87 25.66 -1.92 2.35
N THR A 88 26.57 -2.06 1.39
CA THR A 88 28.02 -1.87 1.62
C THR A 88 28.29 -0.38 1.79
N PRO A 89 28.77 0.08 2.96
CA PRO A 89 29.37 1.40 3.04
C PRO A 89 30.56 1.42 2.07
N VAL A 90 30.74 2.56 1.41
CA VAL A 90 31.86 2.85 0.52
C VAL A 90 33.18 2.67 1.30
N GLU A 91 33.73 1.46 1.29
CA GLU A 91 35.02 1.14 1.88
C GLU A 91 35.84 0.30 0.90
N LEU A 92 36.09 0.83 -0.30
CA LEU A 92 37.23 0.45 -1.14
C LEU A 92 37.64 1.64 -2.00
N ALA A 93 38.24 2.64 -1.36
CA ALA A 93 39.22 3.52 -1.99
C ALA A 93 40.45 3.53 -1.08
N SER A 94 41.41 2.68 -1.45
CA SER A 94 42.71 2.52 -0.81
C SER A 94 43.52 3.81 -0.93
N GLU A 95 44.06 4.24 0.21
CA GLU A 95 45.47 4.64 0.36
C GLU A 95 45.90 6.03 -0.16
N ALA A 96 45.75 7.04 0.69
CA ALA A 96 46.79 8.07 0.92
C ALA A 96 46.54 8.78 2.26
N ALA A 97 47.62 8.90 3.03
CA ALA A 97 47.69 9.51 4.35
C ALA A 97 47.07 10.92 4.46
N ALA A 98 46.19 11.12 5.45
CA ALA A 98 46.05 12.36 6.24
C ALA A 98 45.14 12.12 7.47
N PRO A 99 45.46 12.60 8.68
CA PRO A 99 44.51 12.65 9.78
C PRO A 99 43.58 13.85 9.52
N LEU A 100 42.56 13.67 8.69
CA LEU A 100 41.57 14.72 8.43
C LEU A 100 40.39 14.52 9.37
N ALA A 101 40.13 15.60 10.12
CA ALA A 101 38.96 15.82 10.93
C ALA A 101 37.69 15.30 10.24
N MET A 102 36.85 14.63 11.03
CA MET A 102 35.47 14.29 10.67
C MET A 102 34.82 15.44 9.87
N PRO A 103 34.26 15.19 8.68
CA PRO A 103 33.47 16.20 8.00
C PRO A 103 32.23 16.49 8.84
N SER A 104 32.26 17.61 9.58
CA SER A 104 31.16 18.11 10.42
C SER A 104 29.87 18.43 9.64
N ALA A 105 29.85 18.15 8.34
CA ALA A 105 28.72 18.34 7.44
C ALA A 105 27.77 17.14 7.38
N LEU A 106 28.20 15.93 7.77
CA LEU A 106 27.33 14.74 7.73
C LEU A 106 26.07 14.89 8.62
N PRO A 107 26.15 15.36 9.87
CA PRO A 107 24.97 15.56 10.70
C PRO A 107 24.00 16.60 10.12
N ALA A 108 24.53 17.64 9.45
CA ALA A 108 23.72 18.68 8.83
C ALA A 108 22.98 18.16 7.59
N LEU A 109 23.64 17.36 6.74
CA LEU A 109 23.01 16.72 5.58
C LEU A 109 21.94 15.70 5.98
N ILE A 110 22.16 14.94 7.06
CA ILE A 110 21.15 14.04 7.61
C ILE A 110 19.94 14.83 8.13
N ALA A 111 20.17 15.94 8.85
CA ALA A 111 19.09 16.78 9.35
C ALA A 111 18.24 17.39 8.21
N ASP A 112 18.89 17.82 7.13
CA ASP A 112 18.21 18.39 5.96
C ASP A 112 17.40 17.32 5.21
N ALA A 113 17.97 16.14 4.98
CA ALA A 113 17.27 15.01 4.36
C ALA A 113 16.05 14.54 5.20
N VAL A 114 16.17 14.53 6.54
CA VAL A 114 15.06 14.22 7.44
C VAL A 114 13.98 15.31 7.38
N ALA A 115 14.36 16.59 7.37
CA ALA A 115 13.43 17.70 7.25
C ALA A 115 12.65 17.65 5.92
N GLU A 116 13.32 17.33 4.82
CA GLU A 116 12.70 17.18 3.50
C GLU A 116 11.77 15.95 3.45
N ALA A 117 12.19 14.82 4.01
CA ALA A 117 11.34 13.63 4.12
C ALA A 117 10.07 13.89 4.98
N MET A 118 10.20 14.63 6.08
CA MET A 118 9.05 15.02 6.90
C MET A 118 8.13 16.00 6.17
N ALA A 119 8.68 16.96 5.43
CA ALA A 119 7.89 17.88 4.61
C ALA A 119 7.13 17.13 3.51
N GLN A 120 7.76 16.13 2.89
CA GLN A 120 7.12 15.30 1.87
C GLN A 120 5.99 14.44 2.45
N ASN A 121 6.20 13.80 3.61
CA ASN A 121 5.14 13.05 4.29
C ASN A 121 3.95 13.94 4.64
N ARG A 122 4.18 15.15 5.19
CA ARG A 122 3.09 16.10 5.49
C ARG A 122 2.27 16.48 4.25
N ARG A 123 2.88 16.56 3.06
CA ARG A 123 2.16 16.82 1.80
C ARG A 123 1.28 15.64 1.40
N VAL A 124 1.77 14.41 1.57
CA VAL A 124 1.01 13.19 1.29
C VAL A 124 -0.17 13.06 2.26
N ASP A 125 0.06 13.28 3.55
CA ASP A 125 -0.99 13.30 4.58
C ASP A 125 -2.00 14.41 4.32
N GLY A 126 -1.54 15.61 3.92
CA GLY A 126 -2.39 16.72 3.50
C GLY A 126 -3.28 16.35 2.30
N ALA A 127 -2.74 15.64 1.31
CA ALA A 127 -3.51 15.18 0.15
C ALA A 127 -4.51 14.07 0.52
N ALA A 128 -4.13 13.17 1.42
CA ALA A 128 -5.01 12.11 1.92
C ALA A 128 -6.18 12.69 2.74
N THR A 129 -5.90 13.65 3.62
CA THR A 129 -6.90 14.36 4.42
C THR A 129 -7.83 15.22 3.56
N ALA A 130 -7.31 15.92 2.55
CA ALA A 130 -8.13 16.67 1.60
C ALA A 130 -9.10 15.77 0.81
N LYS A 131 -8.63 14.59 0.35
CA LYS A 131 -9.49 13.59 -0.31
C LYS A 131 -10.57 13.05 0.63
N ALA A 132 -10.22 12.76 1.89
CA ALA A 132 -11.18 12.29 2.88
C ALA A 132 -12.26 13.34 3.17
N ALA A 133 -11.89 14.62 3.31
CA ALA A 133 -12.83 15.72 3.48
C ALA A 133 -13.77 15.86 2.30
N PHE A 134 -13.24 15.80 1.07
CA PHE A 134 -14.04 15.83 -0.15
C PHE A 134 -15.11 14.71 -0.19
N TYR A 135 -14.71 13.47 0.10
CA TYR A 135 -15.67 12.36 0.11
C TYR A 135 -16.71 12.48 1.23
N ALA A 136 -16.33 12.99 2.40
CA ALA A 136 -17.28 13.24 3.48
C ALA A 136 -18.32 14.29 3.10
N ASP A 137 -17.91 15.37 2.43
CA ASP A 137 -18.83 16.41 1.97
C ASP A 137 -19.74 15.90 0.85
N ARG A 138 -19.19 15.15 -0.12
CA ARG A 138 -19.98 14.50 -1.18
C ARG A 138 -21.01 13.53 -0.61
N LEU A 139 -20.64 12.77 0.43
CA LEU A 139 -21.56 11.87 1.11
C LEU A 139 -22.70 12.64 1.77
N ARG A 140 -22.40 13.71 2.53
CA ARG A 140 -23.42 14.55 3.18
C ARG A 140 -24.39 15.15 2.16
N GLU A 141 -23.89 15.64 1.04
CA GLU A 141 -24.70 16.19 -0.05
C GLU A 141 -25.69 15.12 -0.57
N THR A 142 -25.18 13.92 -0.90
CA THR A 142 -26.05 12.83 -1.39
C THR A 142 -27.08 12.37 -0.35
N GLU A 143 -26.73 12.39 0.94
CA GLU A 143 -27.69 12.07 2.00
C GLU A 143 -28.80 13.12 2.11
N LEU A 144 -28.49 14.41 1.90
CA LEU A 144 -29.49 15.48 1.90
C LEU A 144 -30.42 15.38 0.69
N GLU A 145 -29.87 15.11 -0.49
CA GLU A 145 -30.66 14.83 -1.70
C GLU A 145 -31.62 13.66 -1.45
N LEU A 146 -31.11 12.55 -0.91
CA LEU A 146 -31.93 11.36 -0.62
C LEU A 146 -33.04 11.64 0.40
N ARG A 147 -32.76 12.43 1.45
CA ARG A 147 -33.79 12.83 2.42
C ARG A 147 -34.88 13.68 1.76
N THR A 148 -34.50 14.58 0.86
CA THR A 148 -35.43 15.43 0.11
C THR A 148 -36.30 14.60 -0.82
N GLU A 149 -35.71 13.68 -1.58
CA GLU A 149 -36.45 12.78 -2.46
C GLU A 149 -37.40 11.87 -1.70
N ARG A 150 -36.99 11.36 -0.52
CA ARG A 150 -37.89 10.58 0.35
C ARG A 150 -39.07 11.40 0.85
N ALA A 151 -38.86 12.68 1.20
CA ALA A 151 -39.95 13.56 1.59
C ALA A 151 -40.91 13.83 0.42
N ASN A 152 -40.37 14.08 -0.78
CA ASN A 152 -41.15 14.27 -2.00
C ASN A 152 -42.00 13.03 -2.33
N ALA A 153 -41.39 11.85 -2.28
CA ALA A 153 -42.09 10.58 -2.52
C ALA A 153 -43.22 10.35 -1.50
N ALA A 154 -42.98 10.65 -0.22
CA ALA A 154 -44.00 10.54 0.82
C ALA A 154 -45.18 11.51 0.58
N GLN A 155 -44.90 12.74 0.14
CA GLN A 155 -45.94 13.71 -0.22
C GLN A 155 -46.78 13.25 -1.42
N LEU A 156 -46.13 12.74 -2.47
CA LEU A 156 -46.82 12.20 -3.64
C LEU A 156 -47.69 10.99 -3.27
N GLN A 157 -47.19 10.10 -2.41
CA GLN A 157 -47.96 8.97 -1.92
C GLN A 157 -49.19 9.42 -1.12
N ALA A 158 -49.07 10.45 -0.28
CA ALA A 158 -50.18 11.03 0.47
C ALA A 158 -51.22 11.69 -0.44
N ALA A 159 -50.79 12.39 -1.50
CA ALA A 159 -51.70 12.97 -2.48
C ALA A 159 -52.46 11.88 -3.28
N LEU A 160 -51.77 10.79 -3.65
CA LEU A 160 -52.39 9.66 -4.32
C LEU A 160 -53.39 8.91 -3.42
N SER A 161 -53.10 8.74 -2.14
CA SER A 161 -54.05 8.11 -1.21
C SER A 161 -55.29 8.97 -0.98
N GLN A 162 -55.14 10.30 -0.82
CA GLN A 162 -56.26 11.23 -0.69
C GLN A 162 -57.15 11.26 -1.94
N SER A 163 -56.55 11.32 -3.15
CA SER A 163 -57.33 11.28 -4.39
C SER A 163 -58.10 9.97 -4.57
N ARG A 164 -57.49 8.83 -4.21
CA ARG A 164 -58.19 7.53 -4.18
C ARG A 164 -59.35 7.51 -3.19
N GLN A 165 -59.16 8.04 -1.98
CA GLN A 165 -60.24 8.12 -0.98
C GLN A 165 -61.41 8.98 -1.47
N ARG A 166 -61.13 10.16 -2.01
CA ARG A 166 -62.16 11.04 -2.59
C ARG A 166 -62.92 10.37 -3.73
N ALA A 167 -62.23 9.63 -4.60
CA ALA A 167 -62.90 8.88 -5.66
C ALA A 167 -63.84 7.80 -5.08
N VAL A 168 -63.40 7.03 -4.09
CA VAL A 168 -64.23 6.01 -3.42
C VAL A 168 -65.47 6.63 -2.77
N GLU A 169 -65.32 7.76 -2.08
CA GLU A 169 -66.42 8.50 -1.45
C GLU A 169 -67.43 9.06 -2.48
N GLN A 170 -66.96 9.55 -3.63
CA GLN A 170 -67.84 10.02 -4.71
C GLN A 170 -68.66 8.88 -5.33
N TYR A 171 -68.04 7.70 -5.53
CA TYR A 171 -68.73 6.53 -6.06
C TYR A 171 -69.73 5.93 -5.07
N SER A 172 -69.49 6.01 -3.76
CA SER A 172 -70.44 5.53 -2.74
C SER A 172 -71.59 6.52 -2.50
N GLY A 173 -71.36 7.83 -2.61
CA GLY A 173 -72.39 8.86 -2.46
C GLY A 173 -73.36 8.98 -3.66
N SER A 174 -72.96 8.54 -4.86
CA SER A 174 -73.80 8.61 -6.07
C SER A 174 -74.75 7.41 -6.25
N ARG A 175 -74.79 6.47 -5.29
CA ARG A 175 -75.59 5.23 -5.34
C ARG A 175 -76.86 5.23 -4.47
N ILE A 176 -77.28 6.39 -3.97
CA ILE A 176 -78.52 6.60 -3.21
C ILE A 176 -79.43 7.52 -4.01
#